data_AF-A0A067FC62-F1
#
_entry.id   AF-A0A067FC62-F1
#
_cell.length_a   1.000
_cell.length_b   1.000
_cell.length_c   1.000
_cell.angle_alpha   90.00
_cell.angle_beta   90.00
_cell.angle_gamma   90.00
#
_symmetry.space_group_name_H-M   'P 1'
#
loop_
_entity.id
_entity.type
_entity.pdbx_description
1 polymer ?
#
loop_
_entity_poly.entity_id
_entity_poly.type
_entity_poly.pdbx_seq_one_letter_code
_entity_poly.pdbx_strand_id
1 'polypeptide(L)'
;MTYYEDDEVVPELTLRIDIDENNNNNKGDYLKLREYEEGEPGSPRRWSCGKVWYWVKLAFFLTSVGLLAAVFIKWVGPFFMDKEVIPIINWETTTFSTPVLAVLVFASVALFPTLLLPSSPSMWVAGMTFGYGFGFLLIMSAVAVGISLPYFIGSHFLHRIQGWLEKYPKKAAILRAAGEGNWFHQFRTVALIRISPFPYIIYNYCAVATHVKYGPYFLGSLVGMVPEIFVTIYTP
;
A
#
# COMPACT_ATOMS: atom_id res chain seq x y z
N MET A 1 -46.10 79.35 -10.64
CA MET A 1 -45.82 78.91 -12.03
C MET A 1 -46.31 77.48 -12.11
N THR A 2 -47.63 77.31 -12.24
CA THR A 2 -48.41 76.98 -13.47
C THR A 2 -48.65 75.47 -13.61
N TYR A 3 -49.93 75.10 -13.39
CA TYR A 3 -50.77 73.93 -13.75
C TYR A 3 -50.23 73.02 -14.88
N TYR A 4 -50.49 71.70 -14.94
CA TYR A 4 -51.79 70.99 -14.98
C TYR A 4 -51.71 69.52 -14.53
N GLU A 5 -52.80 69.05 -13.89
CA GLU A 5 -53.28 67.67 -13.89
C GLU A 5 -54.06 67.42 -15.21
N ASP A 6 -54.00 66.20 -15.76
CA ASP A 6 -55.00 65.68 -16.68
C ASP A 6 -55.17 64.18 -16.42
N ASP A 7 -56.38 63.83 -15.98
CA ASP A 7 -56.93 62.48 -15.92
C ASP A 7 -57.26 61.99 -17.34
N GLU A 8 -57.14 60.67 -17.60
CA GLU A 8 -58.24 59.85 -18.14
C GLU A 8 -57.78 58.43 -18.62
N VAL A 9 -58.38 57.43 -17.97
CA VAL A 9 -58.98 56.19 -18.52
C VAL A 9 -58.09 55.02 -19.02
N VAL A 10 -58.20 53.91 -18.28
CA VAL A 10 -57.80 52.50 -18.51
C VAL A 10 -58.63 51.90 -19.70
N PRO A 11 -58.14 51.02 -20.62
CA PRO A 11 -58.09 49.57 -20.34
C PRO A 11 -57.13 48.65 -21.12
N GLU A 12 -56.93 47.46 -20.53
CA GLU A 12 -56.67 46.14 -21.12
C GLU A 12 -55.84 46.05 -22.41
N LEU A 13 -54.55 45.70 -22.26
CA LEU A 13 -53.84 45.06 -23.35
C LEU A 13 -54.30 43.59 -23.46
N THR A 14 -55.32 43.42 -24.28
CA THR A 14 -55.83 42.14 -24.76
C THR A 14 -54.73 41.51 -25.63
N LEU A 15 -53.89 40.62 -25.07
CA LEU A 15 -52.97 39.85 -25.89
C LEU A 15 -53.75 38.75 -26.59
N ARG A 16 -54.27 39.07 -27.79
CA ARG A 16 -54.86 38.11 -28.71
C ARG A 16 -53.79 37.11 -29.13
N ILE A 17 -54.18 35.86 -29.01
CA ILE A 17 -53.53 34.65 -29.47
C ILE A 17 -53.39 34.74 -31.00
N ASP A 18 -52.16 34.78 -31.49
CA ASP A 18 -51.84 34.27 -32.82
C ASP A 18 -51.08 32.95 -32.64
N ILE A 19 -51.75 31.90 -33.12
CA ILE A 19 -51.25 30.54 -33.23
C ILE A 19 -50.27 30.54 -34.39
N ASP A 20 -48.98 30.32 -34.12
CA ASP A 20 -48.07 29.78 -35.11
C ASP A 20 -47.56 28.45 -34.59
N GLU A 21 -48.07 27.38 -35.19
CA GLU A 21 -47.60 26.02 -34.98
C GLU A 21 -46.15 25.94 -35.49
N ASN A 22 -45.34 25.18 -34.74
CA ASN A 22 -44.30 24.26 -35.22
C ASN A 22 -42.93 24.44 -34.53
N ASN A 23 -42.35 23.29 -34.16
CA ASN A 23 -40.99 23.03 -33.67
C ASN A 23 -40.64 23.20 -32.17
N ASN A 24 -40.92 22.12 -31.42
CA ASN A 24 -39.97 21.27 -30.70
C ASN A 24 -38.80 21.86 -29.87
N ASN A 25 -38.79 21.39 -28.61
CA ASN A 25 -37.64 21.13 -27.71
C ASN A 25 -37.03 22.29 -26.91
N ASN A 26 -37.52 22.50 -25.68
CA ASN A 26 -36.71 22.43 -24.43
C ASN A 26 -37.46 23.04 -23.23
N LYS A 27 -38.31 22.27 -22.55
CA LYS A 27 -38.78 22.58 -21.19
C LYS A 27 -39.19 21.29 -20.48
N GLY A 28 -38.20 20.55 -19.96
CA GLY A 28 -38.42 19.23 -19.35
C GLY A 28 -37.78 18.99 -17.98
N ASP A 29 -36.90 19.86 -17.48
CA ASP A 29 -35.95 19.44 -16.44
C ASP A 29 -36.17 19.98 -15.01
N TYR A 30 -37.15 20.85 -14.76
CA TYR A 30 -37.28 21.48 -13.42
C TYR A 30 -38.56 21.17 -12.64
N LEU A 31 -39.54 20.46 -13.22
CA LEU A 31 -40.84 20.22 -12.56
C LEU A 31 -41.03 18.81 -11.98
N LYS A 32 -40.06 17.90 -12.13
CA LYS A 32 -40.26 16.48 -11.80
C LYS A 32 -39.67 16.01 -10.46
N LEU A 33 -39.17 16.92 -9.62
CA LEU A 33 -38.48 16.58 -8.37
C LEU A 33 -39.31 16.75 -7.08
N ARG A 34 -40.61 17.04 -7.17
CA ARG A 34 -41.43 17.36 -5.98
C ARG A 34 -42.68 16.52 -5.76
N GLU A 35 -42.96 15.52 -6.60
CA GLU A 35 -44.14 14.66 -6.48
C GLU A 35 -43.73 13.19 -6.57
N TYR A 36 -43.09 12.64 -5.52
CA TYR A 36 -42.97 11.19 -5.29
C TYR A 36 -42.64 10.93 -3.81
N GLU A 37 -43.45 11.49 -2.91
CA GLU A 37 -43.61 10.99 -1.54
C GLU A 37 -45.12 10.88 -1.27
N GLU A 38 -45.77 9.85 -1.82
CA GLU A 38 -47.01 9.26 -1.29
C GLU A 38 -47.27 7.92 -2.00
N GLY A 39 -47.74 6.94 -1.24
CA GLY A 39 -47.43 5.52 -1.44
C GLY A 39 -48.32 4.72 -2.40
N GLU A 40 -47.82 3.54 -2.79
CA GLU A 40 -48.56 2.26 -2.88
C GLU A 40 -47.59 1.06 -3.09
N PRO A 41 -47.98 -0.18 -2.73
CA PRO A 41 -47.06 -1.29 -2.50
C PRO A 41 -46.79 -2.16 -3.74
N GLY A 42 -45.59 -2.72 -3.80
CA GLY A 42 -45.33 -3.97 -4.54
C GLY A 42 -44.80 -3.82 -5.98
N SER A 43 -43.48 -3.71 -6.11
CA SER A 43 -42.78 -4.30 -7.25
C SER A 43 -41.60 -5.13 -6.71
N PRO A 44 -41.34 -6.33 -7.25
CA PRO A 44 -40.22 -7.13 -6.75
C PRO A 44 -38.95 -6.36 -7.06
N ARG A 45 -38.19 -6.05 -6.01
CA ARG A 45 -36.83 -5.51 -6.12
C ARG A 45 -36.10 -6.31 -7.18
N ARG A 46 -35.87 -5.73 -8.36
CA ARG A 46 -34.96 -6.28 -9.36
C ARG A 46 -33.55 -6.04 -8.84
N TRP A 47 -33.23 -6.83 -7.82
CA TRP A 47 -31.97 -6.81 -7.10
C TRP A 47 -30.88 -7.09 -8.11
N SER A 48 -29.82 -6.29 -8.04
CA SER A 48 -28.77 -6.18 -9.05
C SER A 48 -28.10 -7.53 -9.34
N CYS A 49 -28.64 -8.28 -10.30
CA CYS A 49 -28.12 -9.58 -10.73
C CYS A 49 -26.67 -9.45 -11.23
N GLY A 50 -26.31 -8.30 -11.80
CA GLY A 50 -24.94 -7.99 -12.23
C GLY A 50 -23.96 -7.80 -11.08
N LYS A 51 -24.35 -7.14 -9.98
CA LYS A 51 -23.49 -6.99 -8.80
C LYS A 51 -23.27 -8.34 -8.10
N VAL A 52 -24.32 -9.14 -7.94
CA VAL A 52 -24.20 -10.49 -7.34
C VAL A 52 -23.31 -11.39 -8.20
N TRP A 53 -23.50 -11.38 -9.52
CA TRP A 53 -22.69 -12.16 -10.45
C TRP A 53 -21.20 -11.75 -10.47
N TYR A 54 -20.92 -10.45 -10.31
CA TYR A 54 -19.55 -9.95 -10.15
C TYR A 54 -18.88 -10.51 -8.88
N TRP A 55 -19.58 -10.50 -7.73
CA TRP A 55 -19.05 -11.06 -6.48
C TRP A 55 -18.85 -12.57 -6.55
N VAL A 56 -19.74 -13.30 -7.22
CA VAL A 56 -19.59 -14.74 -7.45
C VAL A 56 -18.36 -15.05 -8.31
N LYS A 57 -18.17 -14.31 -9.42
CA LYS A 57 -16.97 -14.44 -10.26
C LYS A 57 -15.68 -14.09 -9.51
N LEU A 58 -15.71 -13.03 -8.70
CA LEU A 58 -14.57 -12.62 -7.89
C LEU A 58 -14.22 -13.69 -6.84
N ALA A 59 -15.21 -14.25 -6.16
CA ALA A 59 -15.02 -15.34 -5.20
C ALA A 59 -14.45 -16.60 -5.87
N PHE A 60 -14.94 -16.97 -7.05
CA PHE A 60 -14.40 -18.09 -7.83
C PHE A 60 -12.95 -17.86 -8.26
N PHE A 61 -12.62 -16.65 -8.71
CA PHE A 61 -11.25 -16.30 -9.06
C PHE A 61 -10.32 -16.34 -7.85
N LEU A 62 -10.71 -15.75 -6.72
CA LEU A 62 -9.93 -15.75 -5.49
C LEU A 62 -9.71 -17.16 -4.94
N THR A 63 -10.72 -18.02 -4.99
CA THR A 63 -10.59 -19.43 -4.56
C THR A 63 -9.69 -20.22 -5.49
N SER A 64 -9.80 -20.03 -6.80
CA SER A 64 -8.90 -20.66 -7.78
C SER A 64 -7.45 -20.21 -7.58
N VAL A 65 -7.21 -18.91 -7.38
CA VAL A 65 -5.87 -18.37 -7.10
C VAL A 65 -5.34 -18.91 -5.76
N GLY A 66 -6.19 -18.97 -4.73
CA GLY A 66 -5.83 -19.52 -3.42
C GLY A 66 -5.45 -21.01 -3.48
N LEU A 67 -6.18 -21.82 -4.27
CA LEU A 67 -5.86 -23.22 -4.50
C LEU A 67 -4.54 -23.39 -5.25
N LEU A 68 -4.32 -22.61 -6.31
CA LEU A 68 -3.06 -22.62 -7.05
C LEU A 68 -1.89 -22.22 -6.16
N ALA A 69 -2.06 -21.18 -5.33
CA ALA A 69 -1.07 -20.78 -4.35
C ALA A 69 -0.81 -21.90 -3.32
N ALA A 70 -1.84 -22.56 -2.83
CA ALA A 70 -1.69 -23.67 -1.88
C ALA A 70 -0.96 -24.87 -2.49
N VAL A 71 -1.25 -25.23 -3.74
CA VAL A 71 -0.53 -26.29 -4.46
C VAL A 71 0.94 -25.89 -4.66
N PHE A 72 1.19 -24.65 -5.07
CA PHE A 72 2.55 -24.14 -5.25
C PHE A 72 3.33 -24.16 -3.93
N ILE A 73 2.73 -23.69 -2.83
CA ILE A 73 3.34 -23.71 -1.50
C ILE A 73 3.59 -25.15 -1.04
N LYS A 74 2.67 -26.08 -1.29
CA LYS A 74 2.79 -27.47 -0.83
C LYS A 74 3.79 -28.30 -1.65
N TRP A 75 3.96 -28.01 -2.94
CA TRP A 75 4.77 -28.83 -3.85
C TRP A 75 6.03 -28.14 -4.32
N VAL A 76 5.95 -26.89 -4.75
CA VAL A 76 7.10 -26.16 -5.31
C VAL A 76 7.98 -25.60 -4.19
N GLY A 77 7.37 -25.14 -3.10
CA GLY A 77 8.10 -24.64 -1.91
C GLY A 77 9.08 -25.68 -1.34
N PRO A 78 8.61 -26.84 -0.86
CA PRO A 78 9.47 -27.91 -0.34
C PRO A 78 10.48 -28.40 -1.37
N PHE A 79 10.07 -28.56 -2.64
CA PHE A 79 10.99 -29.00 -3.69
C PHE A 79 12.19 -28.05 -3.85
N PHE A 80 11.97 -26.73 -3.88
CA PHE A 80 13.05 -25.76 -4.01
C PHE A 80 13.93 -25.70 -2.75
N MET A 81 13.33 -25.79 -1.56
CA MET A 81 14.07 -25.82 -0.30
C MET A 81 14.99 -27.04 -0.21
N ASP A 82 14.46 -28.24 -0.47
CA ASP A 82 15.20 -29.50 -0.35
C ASP A 82 16.28 -29.65 -1.43
N LYS A 83 16.05 -29.10 -2.62
CA LYS A 83 16.97 -29.23 -3.77
C LYS A 83 18.08 -28.19 -3.79
N GLU A 84 17.77 -26.94 -3.51
CA GLU A 84 18.69 -25.83 -3.74
C GLU A 84 19.13 -25.18 -2.43
N VAL A 85 18.20 -24.82 -1.56
CA VAL A 85 18.49 -23.97 -0.39
C VAL A 85 19.20 -24.75 0.72
N ILE A 86 18.65 -25.90 1.14
CA ILE A 86 19.21 -26.71 2.24
C ILE A 86 20.62 -27.24 1.89
N PRO A 87 20.89 -27.77 0.68
CA PRO A 87 22.23 -28.22 0.32
C PRO A 87 23.25 -27.08 0.32
N ILE A 88 22.87 -25.88 -0.14
CA ILE A 88 23.74 -24.70 -0.12
C ILE A 88 24.05 -24.29 1.33
N ILE A 89 23.04 -24.24 2.20
CA ILE A 89 23.23 -23.92 3.63
C ILE A 89 24.13 -24.95 4.31
N ASN A 90 23.92 -26.24 4.05
CA ASN A 90 24.75 -27.31 4.61
C ASN A 90 26.20 -27.25 4.08
N TRP A 91 26.37 -26.96 2.80
CA TRP A 91 27.70 -26.74 2.23
C TRP A 91 28.40 -25.54 2.86
N GLU A 92 27.70 -24.40 3.03
CA GLU A 92 28.28 -23.18 3.62
C GLU A 92 28.69 -23.40 5.09
N THR A 93 27.83 -24.05 5.88
CA THR A 93 28.09 -24.32 7.30
C THR A 93 29.20 -25.35 7.53
N THR A 94 29.42 -26.28 6.59
CA THR A 94 30.49 -27.29 6.67
C THR A 94 31.82 -26.83 6.07
N THR A 95 31.78 -25.92 5.09
CA THR A 95 32.96 -25.44 4.37
C THR A 95 33.70 -24.34 5.15
N PHE A 96 32.96 -23.44 5.80
CA PHE A 96 33.55 -22.28 6.48
C PHE A 96 33.67 -22.47 7.98
N SER A 97 34.72 -21.90 8.57
CA SER A 97 34.84 -21.82 10.02
C SER A 97 33.80 -20.86 10.61
N THR A 98 33.41 -21.09 11.85
CA THR A 98 32.42 -20.28 12.59
C THR A 98 32.65 -18.76 12.51
N PRO A 99 33.86 -18.19 12.68
CA PRO A 99 34.06 -16.75 12.55
C PRO A 99 33.89 -16.24 11.11
N VAL A 100 34.29 -17.02 10.10
CA VAL A 100 34.09 -16.63 8.69
C VAL A 100 32.61 -16.64 8.35
N LEU A 101 31.88 -17.66 8.80
CA LEU A 101 30.44 -17.76 8.63
C LEU A 101 29.70 -16.58 9.27
N ALA A 102 30.13 -16.13 10.46
CA ALA A 102 29.54 -14.96 11.12
C ALA A 102 29.65 -13.70 10.25
N VAL A 103 30.80 -13.49 9.61
CA VAL A 103 31.03 -12.36 8.70
C VAL A 103 30.19 -12.49 7.43
N LEU A 104 30.12 -13.69 6.83
CA LEU A 104 29.32 -13.93 5.63
C LEU A 104 27.82 -13.73 5.88
N VAL A 105 27.30 -14.26 6.98
CA VAL A 105 25.91 -14.06 7.41
C VAL A 105 25.64 -12.58 7.68
N PHE A 106 26.54 -11.90 8.41
CA PHE A 106 26.39 -10.46 8.68
C PHE A 106 26.35 -9.65 7.38
N ALA A 107 27.29 -9.89 6.47
CA ALA A 107 27.39 -9.17 5.20
C ALA A 107 26.18 -9.43 4.30
N SER A 108 25.74 -10.68 4.18
CA SER A 108 24.56 -11.04 3.39
C SER A 108 23.29 -10.42 3.95
N VAL A 109 23.03 -10.53 5.26
CA VAL A 109 21.85 -9.90 5.89
C VAL A 109 21.85 -8.37 5.74
N ALA A 110 23.02 -7.73 5.81
CA ALA A 110 23.12 -6.27 5.65
C ALA A 110 22.97 -5.82 4.18
N LEU A 111 23.53 -6.55 3.22
CA LEU A 111 23.62 -6.11 1.82
C LEU A 111 22.46 -6.61 0.96
N PHE A 112 21.99 -7.84 1.16
CA PHE A 112 20.99 -8.46 0.29
C PHE A 112 19.69 -7.66 0.19
N PRO A 113 19.12 -7.12 1.28
CA PRO A 113 17.92 -6.27 1.18
C PRO A 113 18.14 -5.01 0.34
N THR A 114 19.37 -4.48 0.31
CA THR A 114 19.76 -3.33 -0.53
C THR A 114 19.91 -3.72 -2.00
N LEU A 115 20.23 -4.99 -2.27
CA LEU A 115 20.36 -5.56 -3.62
C LEU A 115 19.09 -6.26 -4.11
N LEU A 116 17.99 -6.16 -3.34
CA LEU A 116 16.72 -6.86 -3.60
C LEU A 116 16.84 -8.40 -3.63
N LEU A 117 17.85 -8.93 -2.93
CA LEU A 117 18.07 -10.35 -2.74
C LEU A 117 17.42 -10.84 -1.44
N PRO A 118 16.93 -12.09 -1.38
CA PRO A 118 16.36 -12.65 -0.16
C PRO A 118 17.45 -12.92 0.87
N SER A 119 17.29 -12.38 2.09
CA SER A 119 18.22 -12.60 3.22
C SER A 119 17.79 -13.73 4.16
N SER A 120 16.60 -14.31 3.97
CA SER A 120 16.05 -15.37 4.83
C SER A 120 16.98 -16.59 4.96
N PRO A 121 17.62 -17.11 3.89
CA PRO A 121 18.55 -18.23 4.02
C PRO A 121 19.71 -17.95 4.99
N SER A 122 20.29 -16.76 4.90
CA SER A 122 21.38 -16.33 5.79
C SER A 122 20.92 -16.18 7.25
N MET A 123 19.68 -15.74 7.48
CA MET A 123 19.11 -15.68 8.83
C MET A 123 18.91 -17.08 9.44
N TRP A 124 18.51 -18.07 8.63
CA TRP A 124 18.43 -19.46 9.07
C TRP A 124 19.80 -20.04 9.42
N VAL A 125 20.82 -19.79 8.59
CA VAL A 125 22.22 -20.14 8.91
C VAL A 125 22.63 -19.53 10.25
N ALA A 126 22.30 -18.26 10.49
CA ALA A 126 22.61 -17.58 11.75
C ALA A 126 21.98 -18.30 12.96
N GLY A 127 20.69 -18.66 12.86
CA GLY A 127 19.96 -19.36 13.90
C GLY A 127 20.48 -20.78 14.15
N MET A 128 20.76 -21.53 13.09
CA MET A 128 21.25 -22.91 13.19
C MET A 128 22.68 -23.00 13.71
N THR A 129 23.56 -22.08 13.33
CA THR A 129 24.98 -22.15 13.71
C THR A 129 25.30 -21.45 15.03
N PHE A 130 24.71 -20.29 15.30
CA PHE A 130 25.01 -19.49 16.50
C PHE A 130 23.94 -19.62 17.59
N GLY A 131 22.85 -20.35 17.32
CA GLY A 131 21.70 -20.46 18.19
C GLY A 131 20.79 -19.24 18.14
N TYR A 132 19.57 -19.37 18.67
CA TYR A 132 18.54 -18.34 18.54
C TYR A 132 18.91 -17.00 19.21
N GLY A 133 19.62 -17.03 20.35
CA GLY A 133 20.02 -15.81 21.07
C GLY A 133 21.11 -15.03 20.35
N PHE A 134 22.28 -15.63 20.16
CA PHE A 134 23.41 -14.95 19.50
C PHE A 134 23.16 -14.73 18.00
N GLY A 135 22.47 -15.66 17.32
CA GLY A 135 22.03 -15.48 15.94
C GLY A 135 21.10 -14.27 15.79
N PHE A 136 20.14 -14.09 16.71
CA PHE A 136 19.28 -12.90 16.73
C PHE A 136 20.09 -11.60 16.89
N LEU A 137 21.03 -11.56 17.83
CA LEU A 137 21.89 -10.38 18.03
C LEU A 137 22.73 -10.06 16.79
N LEU A 138 23.28 -11.10 16.14
CA LEU A 138 24.03 -10.97 14.90
C LEU A 138 23.15 -10.40 13.79
N ILE A 139 21.95 -10.97 13.57
CA ILE A 139 20.99 -10.48 12.58
C ILE A 139 20.58 -9.03 12.88
N MET A 140 20.24 -8.70 14.12
CA MET A 140 19.83 -7.34 14.50
C MET A 140 20.94 -6.31 14.23
N SER A 141 22.19 -6.65 14.50
CA SER A 141 23.33 -5.78 14.19
C SER A 141 23.57 -5.62 12.68
N ALA A 142 23.39 -6.69 11.90
CA ALA A 142 23.47 -6.64 10.44
C ALA A 142 22.32 -5.83 9.84
N VAL A 143 21.10 -6.02 10.34
CA VAL A 143 19.91 -5.27 9.95
C VAL A 143 20.09 -3.78 10.21
N ALA A 144 20.67 -3.39 11.35
CA ALA A 144 20.99 -1.99 11.64
C ALA A 144 21.85 -1.35 10.53
N VAL A 145 22.86 -2.06 10.03
CA VAL A 145 23.67 -1.61 8.89
C VAL A 145 22.83 -1.62 7.61
N GLY A 146 22.10 -2.70 7.36
CA GLY A 146 21.31 -2.90 6.14
C GLY A 146 20.15 -1.93 5.95
N ILE A 147 19.55 -1.39 7.01
CA ILE A 147 18.54 -0.32 6.91
C ILE A 147 19.16 1.05 6.71
N SER A 148 20.40 1.25 7.19
CA SER A 148 21.11 2.52 7.12
C SER A 148 21.63 2.78 5.71
N LEU A 149 22.16 1.74 5.04
CA LEU A 149 22.72 1.86 3.68
C LEU A 149 21.70 2.42 2.66
N PRO A 150 20.50 1.85 2.45
CA PRO A 150 19.50 2.39 1.54
C PRO A 150 19.03 3.79 1.93
N TYR A 151 19.00 4.12 3.22
CA TYR A 151 18.63 5.46 3.68
C TYR A 151 19.64 6.51 3.19
N PHE A 152 20.94 6.28 3.41
CA PHE A 152 21.96 7.23 2.93
C PHE A 152 22.05 7.25 1.41
N ILE A 153 21.97 6.10 0.74
CA ILE A 153 21.93 6.02 -0.73
C ILE A 153 20.72 6.78 -1.28
N GLY A 154 19.53 6.56 -0.73
CA GLY A 154 18.29 7.23 -1.11
C GLY A 154 18.33 8.74 -0.91
N SER A 155 19.07 9.22 0.10
CA SER A 155 19.31 10.65 0.33
C SER A 155 20.01 11.33 -0.84
N HIS A 156 20.93 10.64 -1.52
CA HIS A 156 21.65 11.20 -2.67
C HIS A 156 20.80 11.22 -3.95
N PHE A 157 19.80 10.34 -4.06
CA PHE A 157 18.95 10.21 -5.26
C PHE A 157 17.52 10.76 -5.06
N LEU A 158 17.31 11.60 -4.04
CA LEU A 158 16.02 12.14 -3.61
C LEU A 158 15.15 12.63 -4.77
N HIS A 159 15.72 13.46 -5.65
CA HIS A 159 14.99 14.07 -6.76
C HIS A 159 14.44 13.04 -7.75
N ARG A 160 15.20 11.97 -8.05
CA ARG A 160 14.74 10.90 -8.95
C ARG A 160 13.65 10.06 -8.32
N ILE A 161 13.76 9.78 -7.02
CA ILE A 161 12.76 9.00 -6.26
C ILE A 161 11.45 9.78 -6.17
N GLN A 162 11.50 11.09 -5.90
CA GLN A 162 10.32 11.95 -5.87
C GLN A 162 9.58 11.96 -7.21
N GLY A 163 10.29 12.14 -8.33
CA GLY A 163 9.67 12.10 -9.67
C GLY A 163 9.11 10.72 -10.05
N TRP A 164 9.68 9.63 -9.54
CA TRP A 164 9.11 8.29 -9.72
C TRP A 164 7.85 8.09 -8.87
N LEU A 165 7.87 8.59 -7.63
CA LEU A 165 6.80 8.45 -6.66
C LEU A 165 5.55 9.24 -7.05
N GLU A 166 5.70 10.36 -7.76
CA GLU A 166 4.59 11.14 -8.34
C GLU A 166 3.73 10.32 -9.31
N LYS A 167 4.28 9.28 -9.96
CA LYS A 167 3.52 8.35 -10.81
C LYS A 167 2.57 7.46 -10.01
N TYR A 168 2.74 7.37 -8.68
CA TYR A 168 1.97 6.52 -7.78
C TYR A 168 1.45 7.29 -6.55
N PRO A 169 0.44 8.18 -6.72
CA PRO A 169 0.02 9.14 -5.70
C PRO A 169 -0.47 8.49 -4.40
N LYS A 170 -1.12 7.32 -4.48
CA LYS A 170 -1.59 6.58 -3.30
C LYS A 170 -0.43 6.12 -2.40
N LYS A 171 0.66 5.62 -3.00
CA LYS A 171 1.86 5.19 -2.27
C LYS A 171 2.63 6.39 -1.73
N ALA A 172 2.69 7.46 -2.53
CA ALA A 172 3.27 8.74 -2.14
C ALA A 172 2.61 9.31 -0.88
N ALA A 173 1.28 9.27 -0.80
CA ALA A 173 0.51 9.80 0.33
C ALA A 173 0.82 9.07 1.64
N ILE A 174 0.82 7.73 1.64
CA ILE A 174 1.14 6.91 2.82
C ILE A 174 2.54 7.25 3.34
N LEU A 175 3.48 7.37 2.41
CA LEU A 175 4.87 7.62 2.73
C LEU A 175 5.10 9.06 3.21
N ARG A 176 4.41 10.06 2.63
CA ARG A 176 4.44 11.47 3.08
C ARG A 176 3.86 11.59 4.49
N ALA A 177 2.73 10.92 4.74
CA ALA A 177 2.14 10.84 6.07
C ALA A 177 3.09 10.21 7.12
N ALA A 178 3.97 9.29 6.69
CA ALA A 178 5.00 8.74 7.57
C ALA A 178 6.10 9.74 7.96
N GLY A 179 6.33 10.75 7.13
CA GLY A 179 7.27 11.86 7.39
C GLY A 179 6.68 13.01 8.19
N GLU A 180 5.36 13.10 8.29
CA GLU A 180 4.69 14.19 8.99
C GLU A 180 4.73 14.00 10.52
N GLY A 181 4.74 15.13 11.25
CA GLY A 181 4.64 15.17 12.70
C GLY A 181 5.98 15.09 13.47
N ASN A 182 5.86 14.81 14.77
CA ASN A 182 6.98 14.80 15.72
C ASN A 182 7.85 13.54 15.58
N TRP A 183 9.08 13.59 16.12
CA TRP A 183 10.04 12.49 16.11
C TRP A 183 9.44 11.13 16.54
N PHE A 184 8.62 11.12 17.60
CA PHE A 184 7.96 9.91 18.09
C PHE A 184 6.83 9.42 17.16
N HIS A 185 6.12 10.33 16.50
CA HIS A 185 5.09 9.96 15.52
C HIS A 185 5.73 9.28 14.31
N GLN A 186 6.81 9.85 13.78
CA GLN A 186 7.58 9.26 12.70
C GLN A 186 8.05 7.83 13.08
N PHE A 187 8.60 7.65 14.28
CA PHE A 187 9.04 6.35 14.78
C PHE A 187 7.90 5.32 14.77
N ARG A 188 6.75 5.68 15.34
CA ARG A 188 5.59 4.79 15.42
C ARG A 188 5.08 4.44 14.02
N THR A 189 5.01 5.41 13.12
CA THR A 189 4.54 5.16 11.74
C THR A 189 5.50 4.26 10.98
N VAL A 190 6.82 4.47 11.13
CA VAL A 190 7.84 3.58 10.55
C VAL A 190 7.66 2.15 11.06
N ALA A 191 7.55 1.96 12.39
CA ALA A 191 7.39 0.64 12.98
C ALA A 191 6.11 -0.05 12.49
N LEU A 192 5.00 0.69 12.41
CA LEU A 192 3.74 0.17 11.88
C LEU A 192 3.84 -0.23 10.40
N ILE A 193 4.50 0.58 9.57
CA ILE A 193 4.74 0.23 8.17
C ILE A 193 5.55 -1.06 8.06
N ARG A 194 6.55 -1.22 8.93
CA ARG A 194 7.41 -2.41 8.97
C ARG A 194 6.72 -3.67 9.48
N ILE A 195 5.69 -3.53 10.30
CA ILE A 195 4.86 -4.67 10.74
C ILE A 195 3.77 -4.97 9.71
N SER A 196 3.33 -3.96 8.96
CA SER A 196 2.32 -4.11 7.92
C SER A 196 2.87 -4.87 6.71
N PRO A 197 2.02 -5.55 5.90
CA PRO A 197 2.43 -6.22 4.67
C PRO A 197 2.80 -5.24 3.54
N PHE A 198 3.25 -4.03 3.87
CA PHE A 198 3.64 -3.01 2.92
C PHE A 198 4.97 -3.40 2.25
N PRO A 199 5.11 -3.26 0.91
CA PRO A 199 6.32 -3.70 0.22
C PRO A 199 7.58 -2.96 0.74
N TYR A 200 8.43 -3.68 1.49
CA TYR A 200 9.61 -3.10 2.14
C TYR A 200 10.61 -2.48 1.17
N ILE A 201 10.69 -3.01 -0.04
CA ILE A 201 11.54 -2.49 -1.12
C ILE A 201 11.20 -1.03 -1.41
N ILE A 202 9.91 -0.70 -1.47
CA ILE A 202 9.47 0.67 -1.73
C ILE A 202 9.92 1.54 -0.56
N TYR A 203 9.61 1.11 0.67
CA TYR A 203 9.90 1.88 1.86
C TYR A 203 11.40 2.13 2.10
N ASN A 204 12.28 1.15 1.84
CA ASN A 204 13.73 1.27 2.04
C ASN A 204 14.35 2.45 1.28
N TYR A 205 13.92 2.71 0.03
CA TYR A 205 14.42 3.85 -0.75
C TYR A 205 13.59 5.12 -0.53
N CYS A 206 12.32 4.94 -0.20
CA CYS A 206 11.36 6.02 -0.15
C CYS A 206 11.31 6.74 1.21
N ALA A 207 11.78 6.12 2.30
CA ALA A 207 11.79 6.73 3.63
C ALA A 207 12.52 8.09 3.66
N VAL A 208 13.55 8.24 2.84
CA VAL A 208 14.30 9.51 2.74
C VAL A 208 13.57 10.52 1.86
N ALA A 209 12.89 10.04 0.83
CA ALA A 209 12.05 10.87 -0.07
C ALA A 209 10.90 11.57 0.66
N THR A 210 10.59 11.16 1.88
CA THR A 210 9.50 11.73 2.68
C THR A 210 9.93 12.43 3.95
N HIS A 211 11.18 12.89 4.00
CA HIS A 211 11.65 13.74 5.10
C HIS A 211 11.55 13.10 6.49
N VAL A 212 11.45 11.77 6.58
CA VAL A 212 11.54 11.05 7.85
C VAL A 212 12.95 11.25 8.37
N LYS A 213 13.09 11.67 9.64
CA LYS A 213 14.41 11.82 10.25
C LYS A 213 15.07 10.45 10.37
N TYR A 214 16.41 10.41 10.30
CA TYR A 214 17.15 9.15 10.40
C TYR A 214 16.89 8.39 11.71
N GLY A 215 16.88 9.10 12.85
CA GLY A 215 16.66 8.47 14.16
C GLY A 215 15.34 7.70 14.28
N PRO A 216 14.18 8.32 14.01
CA PRO A 216 12.88 7.66 13.99
C PRO A 216 12.80 6.51 12.98
N TYR A 217 13.38 6.70 11.80
CA TYR A 217 13.44 5.65 10.78
C TYR A 217 14.25 4.43 11.26
N PHE A 218 15.44 4.67 11.80
CA PHE A 218 16.35 3.63 12.25
C PHE A 218 15.76 2.83 13.40
N LEU A 219 15.32 3.51 14.46
CA LEU A 219 14.74 2.85 15.63
C LEU A 219 13.40 2.20 15.30
N GLY A 220 12.56 2.87 14.51
CA GLY A 220 11.25 2.35 14.12
C GLY A 220 11.39 1.10 13.26
N SER A 221 12.38 1.08 12.37
CA SER A 221 12.66 -0.11 11.55
C SER A 221 13.23 -1.25 12.37
N LEU A 222 14.18 -0.99 13.27
CA LEU A 222 14.70 -2.04 14.16
C LEU A 222 13.59 -2.69 14.97
N VAL A 223 12.77 -1.88 15.65
CA VAL A 223 11.67 -2.40 16.47
C VAL A 223 10.61 -3.10 15.62
N GLY A 224 10.24 -2.52 14.47
CA GLY A 224 9.24 -3.09 13.58
C GLY A 224 9.64 -4.42 12.95
N MET A 225 10.95 -4.66 12.76
CA MET A 225 11.48 -5.92 12.19
C MET A 225 11.68 -7.03 13.23
N VAL A 226 11.66 -6.73 14.54
CA VAL A 226 11.86 -7.73 15.59
C VAL A 226 10.93 -8.95 15.44
N PRO A 227 9.60 -8.78 15.25
CA PRO A 227 8.70 -9.94 15.12
C PRO A 227 9.02 -10.80 13.90
N GLU A 228 9.37 -10.17 12.77
CA GLU A 228 9.73 -10.85 11.52
C GLU A 228 11.02 -11.67 11.68
N ILE A 229 12.04 -11.09 12.32
CA ILE A 229 13.32 -11.76 12.57
C ILE A 229 13.12 -12.94 13.53
N PHE A 230 12.29 -12.77 14.57
CA PHE A 230 11.94 -13.89 15.46
C PHE A 230 11.26 -15.02 14.70
N VAL A 231 10.23 -14.74 13.90
CA VAL A 231 9.55 -15.79 13.13
C VAL A 231 10.54 -16.48 12.18
N THR A 232 11.39 -15.71 11.51
CA THR A 232 12.34 -16.24 10.53
C THR A 232 13.37 -17.16 11.18
N ILE A 233 13.96 -16.76 12.31
CA ILE A 233 14.99 -17.56 12.98
C ILE A 233 14.44 -18.87 13.56
N TYR A 234 13.14 -18.93 13.90
CA TYR A 234 12.48 -20.13 14.43
C TYR A 234 11.79 -21.01 13.37
N THR A 235 11.74 -20.57 12.11
CA THR A 235 11.12 -21.33 11.00
C THR A 235 12.14 -21.76 9.93
N PRO A 236 13.37 -22.21 10.28
CA PRO A 236 14.30 -22.76 9.29
C PRO A 236 13.76 -24.04 8.64
#